data_AF-A0A562NAX4-F1
#
_entry.id   AF-A0A562NAX4-F1
#
_cell.length_a   1.000
_cell.length_b   1.000
_cell.length_c   1.000
_cell.angle_alpha   90.00
_cell.angle_beta   90.00
_cell.angle_gamma   90.00
#
_symmetry.space_group_name_H-M   'P 1'
#
loop_
_entity.id
_entity.type
_entity.pdbx_description
1 polymer ?
#
loop_
_entity_poly.entity_id
_entity_poly.type
_entity_poly.pdbx_seq_one_letter_code
_entity_poly.pdbx_strand_id
1 'polypeptide(L)' 'MTIAALEGFEKPRLKALLDHFAAIEDPREPWRVAHPLSEVLFLVVCGTICDCDDYDLIADWGKA' A
#
# COMPACT_ATOMS: atom_id res chain seq x y z
N MET A 1 -15.63 -24.40 21.82
CA MET A 1 -15.85 -23.01 21.37
C MET A 1 -14.91 -22.81 20.22
N THR A 2 -15.38 -23.23 19.07
CA THR A 2 -14.58 -23.80 17.99
C THR A 2 -14.81 -22.90 16.79
N ILE A 3 -13.74 -22.30 16.27
CA ILE A 3 -13.61 -21.84 14.87
C ILE A 3 -14.83 -21.08 14.35
N ALA A 4 -15.06 -19.85 14.83
CA ALA A 4 -16.10 -18.95 14.29
C ALA A 4 -15.59 -17.52 13.98
N ALA A 5 -14.28 -17.29 14.01
CA ALA A 5 -13.71 -15.95 13.83
C ALA A 5 -12.90 -15.77 12.53
N LEU A 6 -12.90 -16.76 11.63
CA LEU A 6 -12.18 -16.67 10.36
C LEU A 6 -13.07 -16.45 9.12
N GLU A 7 -14.39 -16.27 9.30
CA GLU A 7 -15.33 -15.99 8.20
C GLU A 7 -15.37 -14.50 7.82
N GLY A 8 -14.20 -13.87 7.63
CA GLY A 8 -14.13 -12.42 7.36
C GLY A 8 -13.08 -11.95 6.36
N PHE A 9 -12.23 -12.85 5.86
CA PHE A 9 -11.04 -12.48 5.07
C PHE A 9 -11.18 -12.68 3.56
N GLU A 10 -12.39 -12.69 3.01
CA GLU A 10 -12.62 -12.97 1.58
C GLU A 10 -12.81 -11.74 0.68
N LYS A 11 -12.38 -10.55 1.12
CA LYS A 11 -12.04 -9.46 0.19
C LYS A 11 -10.55 -9.52 -0.13
N PRO A 12 -10.11 -9.27 -1.37
CA PRO A 12 -8.69 -9.13 -1.65
C PRO A 12 -8.15 -8.00 -0.77
N ARG A 13 -7.38 -8.34 0.28
CA ARG A 13 -6.89 -7.39 1.29
C ARG A 13 -6.10 -6.25 0.63
N LEU A 14 -5.36 -6.58 -0.42
CA LEU A 14 -4.63 -5.61 -1.23
C LEU A 14 -5.57 -4.62 -1.93
N LYS A 15 -6.65 -5.08 -2.56
CA LYS A 15 -7.61 -4.19 -3.22
C LYS A 15 -8.27 -3.24 -2.21
N ALA A 16 -8.66 -3.75 -1.05
CA ALA A 16 -9.26 -2.90 -0.01
C ALA A 16 -8.29 -1.81 0.48
N LEU A 17 -7.00 -2.12 0.62
CA LEU A 17 -5.97 -1.14 0.99
C LEU A 17 -5.72 -0.13 -0.14
N LEU A 18 -5.60 -0.57 -1.38
CA LEU A 18 -5.43 0.33 -2.53
C LEU A 18 -6.64 1.23 -2.74
N ASP A 19 -7.87 0.71 -2.56
CA ASP A 19 -9.11 1.49 -2.61
C ASP A 19 -9.14 2.54 -1.47
N HIS A 20 -8.62 2.21 -0.28
CA HIS A 20 -8.49 3.15 0.82
C HIS A 20 -7.49 4.28 0.50
N PHE A 21 -6.32 3.96 -0.04
CA PHE A 21 -5.34 4.97 -0.43
C PHE A 21 -5.79 5.80 -1.64
N ALA A 22 -6.58 5.22 -2.55
CA ALA A 22 -7.12 5.92 -3.71
C ALA A 22 -8.14 7.02 -3.35
N ALA A 23 -8.62 7.07 -2.09
CA ALA A 23 -9.43 8.18 -1.60
C ALA A 23 -8.62 9.49 -1.43
N ILE A 24 -7.28 9.42 -1.43
CA ILE A 24 -6.40 10.59 -1.40
C ILE A 24 -6.24 11.10 -2.83
N GLU A 25 -6.57 12.38 -3.04
CA GLU A 25 -6.39 13.04 -4.33
C GLU A 25 -4.90 13.08 -4.72
N ASP A 26 -4.60 12.67 -5.94
CA ASP A 26 -3.26 12.75 -6.51
C ASP A 26 -3.13 14.05 -7.32
N PRO A 27 -2.41 15.07 -6.83
CA PRO A 27 -2.27 16.35 -7.53
C PRO A 27 -1.27 16.30 -8.69
N ARG A 28 -0.63 15.15 -8.95
CA ARG A 28 0.37 14.97 -10.01
C ARG A 28 -0.35 14.73 -11.34
N GLU A 29 0.25 15.18 -12.44
CA GLU A 29 -0.33 14.91 -13.76
C GLU A 29 -0.19 13.42 -14.10
N PRO A 30 -1.28 12.72 -14.45
CA PRO A 30 -1.26 11.27 -14.68
C PRO A 30 -0.27 10.81 -15.76
N TRP A 31 0.00 11.64 -16.77
CA TRP A 31 0.96 11.32 -17.84
C TRP A 31 2.43 11.58 -17.46
N ARG A 32 2.70 12.17 -16.29
CA ARG A 32 4.05 12.45 -15.78
C ARG A 32 4.46 11.52 -14.64
N VAL A 33 3.64 10.53 -14.30
CA VAL A 33 3.91 9.58 -13.21
C VAL A 33 4.02 8.16 -13.76
N ALA A 34 5.00 7.40 -13.28
CA ALA A 34 5.15 5.99 -13.64
C ALA A 34 4.18 5.07 -12.87
N HIS A 35 3.79 5.49 -11.66
CA HIS A 35 2.95 4.71 -10.75
C HIS A 35 1.87 5.60 -10.10
N PRO A 36 0.63 5.08 -9.92
CA PRO A 36 -0.42 5.73 -9.16
C PRO A 36 0.01 6.05 -7.72
N LEU A 37 -0.52 7.14 -7.15
CA LEU A 37 -0.18 7.52 -5.77
C LEU A 37 -0.57 6.45 -4.75
N SER A 38 -1.69 5.76 -4.96
CA SER A 38 -2.15 4.70 -4.06
C SER A 38 -1.15 3.55 -3.92
N GLU A 39 -0.46 3.19 -5.00
CA GLU A 39 0.60 2.16 -4.98
C GLU A 39 1.86 2.67 -4.27
N VAL A 40 2.24 3.93 -4.51
CA VAL A 40 3.37 4.56 -3.81
C VAL A 40 3.11 4.65 -2.31
N LEU A 41 1.92 5.08 -1.90
CA LEU A 41 1.53 5.13 -0.48
C LEU A 41 1.50 3.75 0.15
N PHE A 42 1.01 2.74 -0.57
CA PHE A 42 1.06 1.36 -0.11
C PHE A 42 2.51 0.91 0.15
N LEU A 43 3.43 1.17 -0.79
CA LEU A 43 4.85 0.85 -0.62
C LEU A 43 5.46 1.57 0.59
N VAL A 44 5.18 2.87 0.75
CA VAL A 44 5.69 3.68 1.88
C VAL A 44 5.21 3.13 3.22
N VAL A 45 3.92 2.77 3.32
CA VAL A 45 3.37 2.17 4.55
C VAL A 45 4.02 0.83 4.85
N CYS A 46 4.18 -0.04 3.85
CA CYS A 46 4.88 -1.31 4.01
C CYS A 46 6.33 -1.12 4.47
N GLY A 47 7.09 -0.25 3.80
CA GLY A 47 8.48 0.03 4.18
C GLY A 47 8.59 0.64 5.58
N THR A 48 7.68 1.53 5.97
CA THR A 48 7.63 2.08 7.33
C THR A 48 7.38 0.99 8.38
N ILE A 49 6.47 0.04 8.12
CA ILE A 49 6.24 -1.12 9.00
C ILE A 49 7.48 -2.02 9.08
N CYS A 50 8.24 -2.08 7.99
CA CYS A 50 9.50 -2.82 7.90
C CYS A 50 10.73 -2.03 8.42
N ASP A 51 10.52 -0.97 9.20
CA ASP A 51 11.59 -0.19 9.85
C ASP A 51 12.54 0.50 8.84
N CYS A 52 12.02 0.87 7.66
CA CYS A 52 12.76 1.73 6.73
C CYS A 52 12.63 3.19 7.17
N ASP A 53 13.73 3.79 7.59
CA ASP A 53 13.77 5.14 8.19
C ASP A 53 13.63 6.30 7.18
N ASP A 54 13.80 6.04 5.89
CA ASP A 54 13.72 7.04 4.83
C ASP A 54 13.22 6.46 3.48
N TYR A 55 12.99 7.35 2.51
CA TYR A 55 12.46 6.97 1.19
C TYR A 55 13.46 6.19 0.34
N ASP A 56 14.77 6.34 0.56
CA ASP A 56 15.78 5.58 -0.18
C ASP A 56 15.78 4.13 0.27
N LEU A 57 15.71 3.89 1.59
CA LEU A 57 15.54 2.57 2.19
C LEU A 57 14.23 1.91 1.77
N ILE A 58 13.12 2.65 1.73
CA ILE A 58 11.84 2.14 1.23
C ILE A 58 11.95 1.73 -0.25
N ALA A 59 12.60 2.56 -1.07
CA ALA A 59 12.77 2.29 -2.49
C ALA A 59 13.66 1.06 -2.74
N ASP A 60 14.72 0.88 -1.94
CA ASP A 60 15.60 -0.29 -2.02
C ASP A 60 14.90 -1.56 -1.49
N TRP A 61 14.12 -1.46 -0.43
CA TRP A 61 13.27 -2.54 0.07
C TRP A 61 12.28 -3.03 -0.98
N GLY A 62 11.64 -2.11 -1.72
CA GLY A 62 10.69 -2.46 -2.78
C GLY A 62 11.28 -3.12 -4.02
N LYS A 63 12.62 -3.15 -4.16
CA LYS A 63 13.33 -3.83 -5.28
C LYS A 63 13.72 -5.27 -4.94
N ALA A 64 13.72 -5.64 -3.65
CA ALA A 64 14.14 -6.96 -3.17
C ALA A 64 13.07 -8.04 -3.42
#